data_AF-A0A1G9M5L2-F1
#
_entry.id   AF-A0A1G9M5L2-F1
#
_cell.length_a   1.000
_cell.length_b   1.000
_cell.length_c   1.000
_cell.angle_alpha   90.00
_cell.angle_beta   90.00
_cell.angle_gamma   90.00
#
_symmetry.space_group_name_H-M   'P 1'
#
loop_
_entity.id
_entity.type
_entity.pdbx_description
1 polymer ?
#
loop_
_entity_poly.entity_id
_entity_poly.type
_entity_poly.pdbx_seq_one_letter_code
_entity_poly.pdbx_strand_id
1 'polypeptide(L)' 'MSGPDGIAWARKLAAQEGIFCGISAGATFAAAIKTAETAEPGSVILCMLPDTGERYLSTPLFEGIAEEMTEEEMELAVSV' A
#
# COMPACT_ATOMS: atom_id res chain seq x y z
N MET A 1 0.33 12.12 -9.24
CA MET A 1 -0.77 11.13 -9.09
C MET A 1 -1.78 11.66 -8.09
N SER A 2 -3.04 11.25 -8.14
CA SER A 2 -4.06 11.77 -7.20
C SER A 2 -3.91 11.13 -5.81
N GLY A 3 -4.47 11.77 -4.77
CA GLY A 3 -4.49 11.21 -3.41
C GLY A 3 -5.12 9.81 -3.32
N PRO A 4 -6.29 9.57 -3.95
CA PRO A 4 -6.90 8.24 -4.03
C PRO A 4 -6.01 7.19 -4.69
N ASP A 5 -5.28 7.55 -5.75
CA ASP A 5 -4.32 6.63 -6.39
C ASP A 5 -3.19 6.25 -5.42
N GLY A 6 -2.71 7.21 -4.63
CA GLY A 6 -1.69 6.96 -3.60
C GLY A 6 -2.16 5.99 -2.52
N ILE A 7 -3.40 6.16 -2.02
CA ILE A 7 -4.01 5.24 -1.06
C ILE A 7 -4.13 3.83 -1.66
N ALA A 8 -4.65 3.72 -2.88
CA ALA A 8 -4.83 2.43 -3.55
C ALA A 8 -3.50 1.67 -3.74
N TRP A 9 -2.45 2.36 -4.16
CA TRP A 9 -1.14 1.74 -4.36
C TRP A 9 -0.39 1.43 -3.07
N ALA A 10 -0.51 2.26 -2.04
CA ALA A 10 0.04 1.96 -0.72
C ALA A 10 -0.58 0.68 -0.11
N ARG A 11 -1.92 0.50 -0.25
CA ARG A 11 -2.61 -0.72 0.18
C ARG A 11 -2.16 -1.95 -0.62
N LYS A 12 -2.01 -1.82 -1.94
CA LYS A 12 -1.51 -2.91 -2.80
C LYS A 12 -0.09 -3.33 -2.41
N LEU A 13 0.81 -2.38 -2.19
CA LEU A 13 2.18 -2.66 -1.74
C LEU A 13 2.21 -3.46 -0.44
N ALA A 14 1.39 -3.07 0.54
CA ALA A 14 1.30 -3.80 1.80
C ALA A 14 0.77 -5.23 1.61
N ALA A 15 -0.29 -5.41 0.81
CA ALA A 15 -0.93 -6.71 0.62
C ALA A 15 -0.18 -7.67 -0.30
N GLN A 16 0.54 -7.17 -1.31
CA GLN A 16 1.18 -7.98 -2.35
C GLN A 16 2.68 -8.17 -2.13
N GLU A 17 3.37 -7.15 -1.61
CA GLU A 17 4.82 -7.13 -1.47
C GLU A 17 5.28 -7.06 0.00
N GLY A 18 4.36 -6.94 0.95
CA GLY A 18 4.68 -6.77 2.37
C GLY A 18 5.34 -5.42 2.69
N ILE A 19 5.26 -4.44 1.78
CA ILE A 19 5.86 -3.11 1.95
C ILE A 19 4.82 -2.16 2.53
N PHE A 20 4.96 -1.87 3.83
CA PHE A 20 4.02 -1.03 4.54
C PHE A 20 4.46 0.44 4.59
N CYS A 21 3.86 1.28 3.73
CA CYS A 21 4.26 2.69 3.52
C CYS A 21 3.08 3.68 3.55
N GLY A 22 3.39 4.98 3.58
CA GLY A 22 2.41 6.06 3.57
C GLY A 22 1.76 6.36 2.21
N ILE A 23 0.86 7.35 2.20
CA ILE A 23 0.08 7.77 1.01
C ILE A 23 0.99 8.35 -0.09
N SER A 24 1.98 9.16 0.30
CA SER A 24 2.92 9.78 -0.66
C SER A 24 3.82 8.73 -1.33
N ALA A 25 4.25 7.73 -0.56
CA ALA A 25 4.99 6.57 -1.05
C ALA A 25 4.17 5.80 -2.10
N GLY A 26 2.91 5.51 -1.82
CA GLY A 26 1.98 4.92 -2.78
C GLY A 26 1.81 5.77 -4.05
N ALA A 27 1.75 7.09 -3.94
CA ALA A 27 1.62 7.98 -5.10
C ALA A 27 2.88 8.00 -5.98
N THR A 28 4.08 7.96 -5.38
CA THR A 28 5.35 7.85 -6.12
C THR A 28 5.44 6.49 -6.81
N PHE A 29 5.05 5.41 -6.13
CA PHE A 29 5.02 4.07 -6.72
C PHE A 29 4.00 3.98 -7.88
N ALA A 30 2.82 4.58 -7.72
CA ALA A 30 1.82 4.67 -8.79
C ALA A 30 2.39 5.34 -10.06
N ALA A 31 3.15 6.42 -9.87
CA ALA A 31 3.83 7.10 -10.97
C ALA A 31 4.90 6.20 -11.60
N ALA A 32 5.68 5.48 -10.79
CA ALA A 32 6.71 4.56 -11.26
C ALA A 32 6.13 3.41 -12.08
N ILE A 33 5.01 2.81 -11.66
CA ILE A 33 4.30 1.78 -12.43
C ILE A 33 3.82 2.35 -13.77
N LYS A 34 3.21 3.53 -13.76
CA LYS A 34 2.76 4.18 -14.99
C LYS A 34 3.93 4.49 -15.95
N THR A 35 5.10 4.84 -15.42
CA THR A 35 6.32 4.99 -16.23
C THR A 35 6.80 3.64 -16.78
N ALA A 36 6.70 2.58 -15.98
CA ALA A 36 7.10 1.22 -16.37
C ALA A 36 6.25 0.66 -17.52
N GLU A 37 4.95 1.00 -17.59
CA GLU A 37 4.04 0.56 -18.66
C GLU A 37 4.52 0.93 -20.06
N THR A 38 5.28 2.02 -20.20
CA THR A 38 5.80 2.49 -21.50
C THR A 38 7.32 2.46 -21.59
N ALA A 39 8.01 1.93 -20.58
CA ALA A 39 9.46 1.86 -20.57
C ALA A 39 9.98 0.76 -21.50
N GLU A 40 11.18 0.92 -22.03
CA GLU A 40 11.82 -0.13 -22.83
C GLU A 40 12.09 -1.37 -21.97
N PRO A 41 11.98 -2.60 -22.53
CA PRO A 41 12.29 -3.82 -21.79
C PRO A 41 13.71 -3.79 -21.19
N GLY A 42 13.83 -4.15 -19.92
CA GLY A 42 15.08 -4.10 -19.18
C GLY A 42 15.41 -2.76 -18.51
N SER A 43 14.55 -1.75 -18.65
CA SER A 43 14.68 -0.49 -17.91
C SER A 43 14.61 -0.72 -16.39
N VAL A 44 15.43 0.03 -15.65
CA VAL A 44 15.40 0.05 -14.18
C VAL A 44 14.76 1.35 -13.72
N ILE A 45 13.68 1.25 -12.94
CA ILE A 45 12.93 2.40 -12.43
C ILE A 45 13.10 2.46 -10.92
N LEU A 46 13.51 3.63 -10.42
CA LEU A 46 13.67 3.90 -9.01
C LEU A 46 12.55 4.84 -8.53
N CYS A 47 11.92 4.49 -7.42
CA CYS A 47 10.99 5.36 -6.71
C CYS A 47 11.33 5.43 -5.21
N MET A 48 11.07 6.58 -4.60
CA MET A 48 11.25 6.78 -3.17
C MET A 48 9.95 6.50 -2.40
N LEU A 49 10.06 5.75 -1.31
CA LEU A 49 9.00 5.56 -0.31
C LEU A 49 9.44 6.32 0.96
N PRO A 50 8.90 7.53 1.22
CA PRO A 50 9.48 8.44 2.21
C PRO A 50 9.35 7.97 3.67
N ASP A 51 8.30 7.21 4.00
CA ASP A 51 7.98 6.79 5.35
C ASP A 51 7.20 5.46 5.42
N THR A 52 7.05 4.96 6.65
CA THR A 52 6.30 3.75 6.98
C THR A 52 4.81 4.05 7.17
N GLY A 53 3.97 3.03 6.92
CA GLY A 53 2.51 3.18 7.02
C GLY A 53 1.97 3.29 8.46
N GLU A 54 2.78 3.00 9.49
CA GLU A 54 2.34 3.02 10.90
C GLU A 54 1.81 4.39 11.35
N ARG A 55 2.34 5.46 10.75
CA ARG A 55 1.94 6.85 11.03
C ARG A 55 0.56 7.19 10.48
N TYR A 56 0.00 6.32 9.66
CA TYR A 56 -1.22 6.57 8.89
C TYR A 56 -2.43 5.75 9.37
N LEU A 57 -2.30 4.99 10.47
CA LEU A 57 -3.37 4.18 11.04
C LEU A 57 -4.65 4.99 11.33
N SER A 58 -4.51 6.25 11.71
CA SER A 58 -5.65 7.16 12.01
C SER A 58 -6.10 8.01 10.81
N THR A 59 -5.72 7.64 9.59
CA THR A 59 -5.97 8.44 8.36
C THR A 59 -6.82 7.65 7.36
N PRO A 60 -7.34 8.30 6.29
CA PRO A 60 -8.10 7.60 5.25
C PRO A 60 -7.37 6.43 4.57
N LEU A 61 -6.04 6.32 4.74
CA LEU A 61 -5.29 5.14 4.29
C LEU A 61 -5.86 3.84 4.86
N PHE A 62 -6.40 3.87 6.08
CA PHE A 62 -6.98 2.70 6.76
C PHE A 62 -8.52 2.69 6.78
N GLU A 63 -9.18 3.64 6.11
CA GLU A 63 -10.64 3.68 6.06
C GLU A 63 -11.23 2.40 5.44
N GLY A 64 -12.16 1.78 6.14
CA GLY A 64 -12.79 0.51 5.74
C GLY A 64 -12.06 -0.75 6.23
N ILE A 65 -10.95 -0.62 6.97
CA ILE A 65 -10.33 -1.71 7.72
C ILE A 65 -10.84 -1.64 9.15
N ALA A 66 -11.42 -2.74 9.65
CA ALA A 66 -11.91 -2.81 11.02
C ALA A 66 -10.75 -2.78 12.02
N GLU A 67 -10.93 -2.09 13.14
CA GLU A 67 -9.94 -2.06 14.23
C GLU A 67 -9.88 -3.42 14.96
N GLU A 68 -11.01 -4.10 15.00
CA GLU A 68 -11.19 -5.39 15.66
C GLU A 68 -11.20 -6.52 14.62
N MET A 69 -10.73 -7.69 15.05
CA MET A 69 -10.83 -8.91 14.25
C MET A 69 -12.29 -9.32 14.09
N THR A 70 -12.65 -9.74 12.88
CA THR A 70 -13.94 -10.38 12.62
C THR A 70 -14.06 -11.69 13.38
N GLU A 71 -15.28 -12.18 13.56
CA GLU A 71 -15.53 -13.47 14.23
C GLU A 71 -14.80 -14.62 13.51
N GLU A 72 -14.79 -14.61 12.18
CA GLU A 72 -14.05 -15.57 11.35
C GLU A 72 -12.52 -15.49 11.58
N GLU A 73 -11.95 -14.29 11.62
CA GLU A 73 -10.52 -14.09 11.89
C GLU A 73 -10.15 -14.53 13.32
N MET A 74 -11.03 -14.28 14.29
CA MET A 74 -10.85 -14.72 15.68
C MET A 74 -10.87 -16.25 15.79
N GLU A 75 -11.84 -16.91 15.15
CA GLU A 75 -11.91 -18.38 15.07
C GLU A 75 -10.63 -18.95 14.44
N LEU A 76 -10.13 -18.34 13.35
CA LEU A 76 -8.88 -18.75 12.72
C LEU A 76 -7.69 -18.60 13.67
N ALA A 77 -7.59 -17.47 14.38
CA ALA A 77 -6.46 -17.19 15.26
C ALA A 77 -6.37 -18.12 16.48
N VAL A 78 -7.51 -18.64 16.95
CA VAL A 78 -7.56 -19.60 18.08
C VAL A 78 -7.59 -21.07 17.62
N SER A 79 -7.50 -21.34 16.32
CA SER A 79 -7.55 -22.70 15.75
C SER A 79 -6.21 -23.46 15.79
N VAL A 80 -5.15 -22.82 16.27
CA VAL A 80 -3.79 -23.37 16.50
C VAL A 80 -3.56 -23.71 17.96
#